data_AF-A0A0F5IY23-F1
#
_entry.id   AF-A0A0F5IY23-F1
#
_cell.length_a   1.000
_cell.length_b   1.000
_cell.length_c   1.000
_cell.angle_alpha   90.00
_cell.angle_beta   90.00
_cell.angle_gamma   90.00
#
_symmetry.space_group_name_H-M   'P 1'
#
loop_
_entity.id
_entity.type
_entity.pdbx_description
1 polymer ?
#
loop_
_entity_poly.entity_id
_entity_poly.type
_entity_poly.pdbx_seq_one_letter_code
_entity_poly.pdbx_strand_id
1 'polypeptide(L)'
;MKLFNKLYGISLFTLLLTVASCTSETEEQLQKPAPEPSGGETRREVMLTLKNKLSVAQTKAGDEIATAAENKISALDIYVFGCTTENGTYTYQERFCYRENSADLPMGETSLDLTVVGSDGKQTTALLSLKKGLFVKLYCIANHSELIDPGTGAAFNNFLPLQQSAPGQPGNTVIEGTPTEDNFKLLQSTRLDPASATDILKNSVTHDRCL
;
A
#
# COMPACT_ATOMS: atom_id res chain seq x y z
N MET A 1 9.81 -75.12 3.87
CA MET A 1 11.13 -74.95 3.21
C MET A 1 10.85 -74.24 1.89
N LYS A 2 11.32 -73.05 1.55
CA LYS A 2 12.34 -72.14 2.09
C LYS A 2 11.87 -70.69 1.82
N LEU A 3 12.16 -69.79 2.75
CA LEU A 3 12.04 -68.33 2.59
C LEU A 3 13.00 -67.82 1.51
N PHE A 4 12.59 -66.77 0.77
CA PHE A 4 13.45 -65.63 0.47
C PHE A 4 12.63 -64.34 0.38
N ASN A 5 12.95 -63.41 1.29
CA ASN A 5 12.50 -62.02 1.34
C ASN A 5 13.20 -61.18 0.25
N LYS A 6 12.50 -60.15 -0.25
CA LYS A 6 13.00 -58.79 -0.57
C LYS A 6 11.76 -57.93 -0.91
N LEU A 7 11.26 -57.15 0.04
CA LEU A 7 11.47 -55.71 0.26
C LEU A 7 10.71 -54.83 -0.77
N TYR A 8 10.19 -53.69 -0.29
CA TYR A 8 9.38 -52.65 -0.97
C TYR A 8 7.87 -52.94 -1.00
N GLY A 9 6.97 -52.13 -0.45
CA GLY A 9 7.10 -50.82 0.18
C GLY A 9 5.93 -50.58 1.12
N ILE A 10 6.24 -49.91 2.22
CA ILE A 10 5.34 -49.44 3.27
C ILE A 10 4.37 -48.43 2.64
N SER A 11 3.11 -48.80 2.42
CA SER A 11 2.05 -47.84 2.09
C SER A 11 1.53 -47.21 3.38
N LEU A 12 2.25 -46.20 3.86
CA LEU A 12 1.92 -45.41 5.05
C LEU A 12 1.81 -43.94 4.62
N PHE A 13 0.64 -43.34 4.86
CA PHE A 13 0.38 -41.88 4.86
C PHE A 13 0.59 -41.18 3.49
N THR A 14 -0.36 -40.42 2.95
CA THR A 14 -0.93 -39.21 3.55
C THR A 14 -2.29 -38.89 2.93
N LEU A 15 -3.26 -38.69 3.81
CA LEU A 15 -4.52 -38.00 3.53
C LEU A 15 -4.21 -36.53 3.19
N LEU A 16 -4.25 -36.17 1.91
CA LEU A 16 -4.20 -34.77 1.47
C LEU A 16 -5.59 -34.15 1.66
N LEU A 17 -5.85 -33.67 2.88
CA LEU A 17 -6.87 -32.64 3.14
C LEU A 17 -6.36 -31.34 2.51
N THR A 18 -6.72 -31.09 1.26
CA THR A 18 -6.60 -29.75 0.68
C THR A 18 -7.63 -28.86 1.38
N VAL A 19 -7.22 -28.21 2.47
CA VAL A 19 -7.90 -27.00 2.91
C VAL A 19 -7.62 -25.97 1.82
N ALA A 20 -8.58 -25.79 0.92
CA ALA A 20 -8.68 -24.55 0.16
C ALA A 20 -8.91 -23.47 1.21
N SER A 21 -7.83 -22.81 1.65
CA SER A 21 -7.94 -21.52 2.29
C SER A 21 -8.33 -20.52 1.20
N CYS A 22 -9.56 -20.64 0.71
CA CYS A 22 -10.25 -19.51 0.13
C CYS A 22 -10.17 -18.44 1.21
N THR A 23 -9.36 -17.41 0.98
CA THR A 23 -9.50 -16.16 1.72
C THR A 23 -10.96 -15.75 1.52
N SER A 24 -11.80 -16.01 2.51
CA SER A 24 -13.16 -15.51 2.51
C SER A 24 -13.02 -14.01 2.67
N GLU A 25 -13.12 -13.29 1.56
CA GLU A 25 -13.43 -11.88 1.56
C GLU A 25 -14.73 -11.71 2.35
N THR A 26 -14.59 -11.30 3.61
CA THR A 26 -15.74 -10.90 4.40
C THR A 26 -16.15 -9.56 3.82
N GLU A 27 -17.12 -9.58 2.90
CA GLU A 27 -17.84 -8.37 2.54
C GLU A 27 -18.56 -7.89 3.79
N GLU A 28 -17.93 -6.96 4.50
CA GLU A 28 -18.60 -6.18 5.52
C GLU A 28 -19.68 -5.37 4.79
N GLN A 29 -20.96 -5.72 5.02
CA GLN A 29 -22.10 -4.99 4.49
C GLN A 29 -22.05 -3.57 5.08
N LEU A 30 -21.37 -2.65 4.38
CA LEU A 30 -21.34 -1.25 4.73
C LEU A 30 -22.78 -0.71 4.59
N GLN A 31 -23.43 -0.39 5.71
CA GLN A 31 -24.75 0.26 5.74
C GLN A 31 -24.72 1.75 5.32
N LYS A 32 -23.63 2.20 4.71
CA LYS A 32 -23.50 3.53 4.10
C LYS A 32 -23.34 3.33 2.60
N PRO A 33 -24.05 4.11 1.74
CA PRO A 33 -23.82 4.05 0.31
C PRO A 33 -22.32 4.22 0.06
N ALA A 34 -21.74 3.28 -0.69
CA ALA A 34 -20.46 3.53 -1.32
C ALA A 34 -20.56 4.88 -2.07
N PRO A 35 -19.49 5.69 -2.11
CA PRO A 35 -19.48 6.86 -2.98
C PRO A 35 -19.94 6.43 -4.38
N GLU A 36 -20.84 7.19 -5.01
CA GLU A 36 -21.32 6.81 -6.34
C GLU A 36 -20.14 6.74 -7.31
N PRO A 37 -20.06 5.68 -8.14
CA PRO A 37 -18.94 5.51 -9.04
C PRO A 37 -18.93 6.62 -10.10
N SER A 38 -17.94 7.49 -10.01
CA SER A 38 -17.67 8.56 -10.98
C SER A 38 -16.71 8.08 -12.09
N GLY A 39 -16.28 6.81 -12.05
CA GLY A 39 -15.26 6.25 -12.94
C GLY A 39 -15.62 6.35 -14.42
N GLY A 40 -15.02 7.34 -15.11
CA GLY A 40 -15.09 7.46 -16.57
C GLY A 40 -14.54 6.22 -17.29
N GLU A 41 -14.73 6.14 -18.61
CA GLU A 41 -14.39 4.96 -19.42
C GLU A 41 -12.94 4.47 -19.24
N THR A 42 -12.02 5.36 -18.86
CA THR A 42 -10.57 5.12 -18.71
C THR A 42 -10.12 4.73 -17.29
N ARG A 43 -10.96 4.83 -16.25
CA ARG A 43 -10.57 4.56 -14.86
C ARG A 43 -11.53 3.61 -14.13
N ARG A 44 -11.01 2.83 -13.18
CA ARG A 44 -11.76 1.91 -12.30
C ARG A 44 -11.55 2.32 -10.86
N GLU A 45 -12.63 2.38 -10.10
CA GLU A 45 -12.56 2.65 -8.67
C GLU A 45 -12.22 1.41 -7.85
N VAL A 46 -11.39 1.59 -6.83
CA VAL A 46 -10.93 0.57 -5.89
C VAL A 46 -10.95 1.16 -4.49
N MET A 47 -11.70 0.53 -3.58
CA MET A 47 -11.68 0.90 -2.16
C MET A 47 -10.51 0.18 -1.47
N LEU A 48 -9.63 0.94 -0.83
CA LEU A 48 -8.57 0.42 0.03
C LEU A 48 -8.99 0.60 1.49
N THR A 49 -8.78 -0.45 2.30
CA THR A 49 -8.94 -0.39 3.76
C THR A 49 -7.57 -0.59 4.41
N LEU A 50 -7.14 0.39 5.18
CA LEU A 50 -5.88 0.38 5.93
C LEU A 50 -6.22 0.14 7.41
N LYS A 51 -5.68 -0.94 7.98
CA LYS A 51 -5.81 -1.25 9.40
C LYS A 51 -4.51 -0.84 10.09
N ASN A 52 -4.53 0.31 10.77
CA ASN A 52 -3.41 0.77 11.59
C ASN A 52 -3.71 0.46 13.06
N LYS A 53 -3.53 -0.81 13.44
CA LYS A 53 -3.73 -1.27 14.81
C LYS A 53 -2.47 -1.98 15.28
N LEU A 54 -1.75 -1.36 16.20
CA LEU A 54 -0.75 -2.08 16.97
C LEU A 54 -1.46 -2.96 18.01
N SER A 55 -1.58 -4.26 17.73
CA SER A 55 -2.05 -5.25 18.70
C SER A 55 -0.92 -6.18 19.09
N VAL A 56 -0.44 -6.06 20.33
CA VAL A 56 0.46 -7.04 20.96
C VAL A 56 -0.38 -7.90 21.90
N ALA A 57 -0.02 -9.19 22.07
CA ALA A 57 -0.69 -10.06 23.04
C ALA A 57 -0.70 -9.38 24.42
N GLN A 58 -1.88 -9.30 25.05
CA GLN A 58 -2.12 -8.62 26.32
C GLN A 58 -1.03 -8.95 27.35
N THR A 59 -0.12 -8.01 27.60
CA THR A 59 0.69 -8.04 28.81
C THR A 59 -0.16 -7.57 29.98
N LYS A 60 0.11 -8.06 31.19
CA LYS A 60 -0.73 -7.90 32.40
C LYS A 60 -1.08 -6.45 32.84
N ALA A 61 -0.59 -5.43 32.14
CA ALA A 61 -0.97 -4.04 32.30
C ALA A 61 -2.14 -3.74 31.35
N GLY A 62 -3.35 -3.52 31.88
CA GLY A 62 -4.59 -3.38 31.11
C GLY A 62 -4.75 -2.09 30.29
N ASP A 63 -3.64 -1.41 29.93
CA ASP A 63 -3.65 -0.15 29.21
C ASP A 63 -3.52 -0.36 27.69
N GLU A 64 -4.12 0.54 26.90
CA GLU A 64 -4.03 0.54 25.44
C GLU A 64 -2.58 0.88 25.02
N ILE A 65 -1.93 -0.01 24.26
CA ILE A 65 -0.47 0.04 24.00
C ILE A 65 -0.07 1.15 23.03
N ALA A 66 -0.98 1.53 22.12
CA ALA A 66 -0.77 2.62 21.17
C ALA A 66 -1.82 3.70 21.40
N THR A 67 -1.35 4.93 21.59
CA THR A 67 -2.18 6.13 21.63
C THR A 67 -2.89 6.35 20.30
N ALA A 68 -3.96 7.14 20.30
CA ALA A 68 -4.65 7.56 19.07
C ALA A 68 -3.70 8.29 18.10
N ALA A 69 -2.68 8.98 18.61
CA ALA A 69 -1.66 9.61 17.79
C ALA A 69 -0.81 8.57 17.05
N GLU A 70 -0.33 7.53 17.72
CA GLU A 70 0.49 6.47 17.10
C GLU A 70 -0.26 5.66 16.04
N ASN A 71 -1.58 5.50 16.18
CA ASN A 71 -2.41 4.84 15.16
C ASN A 71 -2.84 5.78 14.03
N LYS A 72 -2.48 7.07 14.06
CA LYS A 72 -2.91 8.03 13.05
C LYS A 72 -2.05 7.95 11.80
N ILE A 73 -2.72 7.94 10.64
CA ILE A 73 -2.08 8.21 9.34
C ILE A 73 -2.26 9.70 9.05
N SER A 74 -1.20 10.49 9.16
CA SER A 74 -1.23 11.93 8.87
C SER A 74 -0.66 12.27 7.50
N ALA A 75 0.03 11.32 6.87
CA ALA A 75 0.43 11.37 5.47
C ALA A 75 0.37 9.96 4.88
N LEU A 76 -0.03 9.84 3.61
CA LEU A 76 -0.01 8.59 2.88
C LEU A 76 0.30 8.87 1.41
N ASP A 77 1.31 8.20 0.88
CA ASP A 77 1.59 8.15 -0.55
C ASP A 77 1.33 6.74 -1.06
N ILE A 78 0.53 6.62 -2.12
CA ILE A 78 0.27 5.36 -2.82
C ILE A 78 0.86 5.47 -4.21
N TYR A 79 1.96 4.76 -4.44
CA TYR A 79 2.61 4.67 -5.74
C TYR A 79 1.99 3.53 -6.53
N VAL A 80 1.54 3.84 -7.75
CA VAL A 80 1.02 2.86 -8.70
C VAL A 80 2.08 2.56 -9.73
N PHE A 81 2.38 1.29 -9.93
CA PHE A 81 3.22 0.81 -11.01
C PHE A 81 2.40 -0.03 -11.97
N GLY A 82 2.55 0.20 -13.28
CA GLY A 82 1.79 -0.47 -14.33
C GLY A 82 2.66 -1.31 -15.26
N CYS A 83 2.09 -2.39 -15.79
CA CYS A 83 2.68 -3.20 -16.86
C CYS A 83 1.61 -3.74 -17.82
N THR A 84 1.97 -3.92 -19.09
CA THR A 84 1.11 -4.53 -20.11
C THR A 84 1.00 -6.05 -19.96
N THR A 85 1.89 -6.67 -19.18
CA THR A 85 1.92 -8.11 -18.92
C THR A 85 2.05 -8.38 -17.43
N GLU A 86 1.51 -9.51 -16.97
CA GLU A 86 1.50 -9.87 -15.54
C GLU A 86 2.91 -10.06 -14.94
N ASN A 87 3.85 -10.57 -15.72
CA ASN A 87 5.22 -10.86 -15.28
C ASN A 87 6.27 -9.93 -15.93
N GLY A 88 5.84 -8.78 -16.46
CA GLY A 88 6.74 -7.85 -17.12
C GLY A 88 7.44 -6.90 -16.15
N THR A 89 8.17 -5.93 -16.72
CA THR A 89 8.76 -4.84 -15.96
C THR A 89 7.70 -3.80 -15.68
N TYR A 90 7.38 -3.61 -14.40
CA TYR A 90 6.45 -2.59 -13.95
C TYR A 90 7.18 -1.25 -13.83
N THR A 91 6.56 -0.18 -14.30
CA THR A 91 7.12 1.18 -14.22
C THR A 91 6.12 2.15 -13.60
N TYR A 92 6.63 3.23 -13.02
CA TYR A 92 5.81 4.21 -12.30
C TYR A 92 4.69 4.78 -13.18
N GLN A 93 3.46 4.85 -12.65
CA GLN A 93 2.27 5.28 -13.37
C GLN A 93 1.65 6.57 -12.83
N GLU A 94 1.42 6.63 -11.53
CA GLU A 94 0.88 7.79 -10.83
C GLU A 94 1.05 7.60 -9.32
N ARG A 95 0.91 8.70 -8.58
CA ARG A 95 0.90 8.71 -7.12
C ARG A 95 -0.38 9.37 -6.62
N PHE A 96 -0.97 8.75 -5.60
CA PHE A 96 -2.07 9.31 -4.83
C PHE A 96 -1.52 9.76 -3.47
N CYS A 97 -1.83 11.00 -3.09
CA CYS A 97 -1.29 11.62 -1.88
C CYS A 97 -2.42 12.05 -0.95
N TYR A 98 -2.37 11.57 0.29
CA TYR A 98 -3.11 12.17 1.40
C TYR A 98 -2.13 12.92 2.31
N ARG A 99 -2.54 14.10 2.75
CA ARG A 99 -1.90 14.86 3.82
C ARG A 99 -3.00 15.36 4.74
N GLU A 100 -2.82 15.25 6.05
CA GLU A 100 -3.74 15.81 7.03
C GLU A 100 -3.89 17.33 6.84
N ASN A 101 -2.77 18.01 6.59
CA ASN A 101 -2.74 19.40 6.17
C ASN A 101 -2.61 19.45 4.65
N SER A 102 -3.66 19.90 3.96
CA SER A 102 -3.69 19.96 2.50
C SER A 102 -2.66 20.94 1.91
N ALA A 103 -2.14 21.89 2.70
CA ALA A 103 -1.04 22.76 2.27
C ALA A 103 0.28 22.01 2.02
N ASP A 104 0.42 20.79 2.57
CA ASP A 104 1.63 19.96 2.45
C ASP A 104 1.54 18.97 1.26
N LEU A 105 0.49 19.07 0.42
CA LEU A 105 0.33 18.20 -0.74
C LEU A 105 1.42 18.48 -1.80
N PRO A 106 2.09 17.44 -2.31
CA PRO A 106 3.05 17.61 -3.40
C PRO A 106 2.36 18.17 -4.65
N MET A 107 3.01 19.15 -5.29
CA MET A 107 2.48 19.78 -6.50
C MET A 107 2.32 18.76 -7.64
N GLY A 108 1.18 18.80 -8.31
CA GLY A 108 0.91 17.97 -9.50
C GLY A 108 0.49 16.54 -9.21
N GLU A 109 0.34 16.15 -7.94
CA GLU A 109 -0.12 14.81 -7.56
C GLU A 109 -1.63 14.72 -7.35
N THR A 110 -2.15 13.50 -7.43
CA THR A 110 -3.58 13.26 -7.22
C THR A 110 -3.88 13.24 -5.74
N SER A 111 -4.69 14.18 -5.27
CA SER A 111 -5.17 14.18 -3.88
C SER A 111 -6.00 12.93 -3.61
N LEU A 112 -5.81 12.35 -2.42
CA LEU A 112 -6.55 11.20 -1.91
C LEU A 112 -7.26 11.61 -0.62
N ASP A 113 -8.55 11.30 -0.53
CA ASP A 113 -9.30 11.46 0.70
C ASP A 113 -9.20 10.19 1.55
N LEU A 114 -8.76 10.34 2.80
CA LEU A 114 -8.83 9.30 3.82
C LEU A 114 -10.01 9.53 4.74
N THR A 115 -10.85 8.51 4.86
CA THR A 115 -11.97 8.49 5.81
C THR A 115 -11.61 7.59 6.99
N VAL A 116 -11.65 8.13 8.21
CA VAL A 116 -11.52 7.32 9.43
C VAL A 116 -12.79 6.52 9.66
N VAL A 117 -12.65 5.23 9.93
CA VAL A 117 -13.74 4.35 10.33
C VAL A 117 -13.80 4.33 11.84
N GLY A 118 -14.94 4.71 12.41
CA GLY A 118 -15.09 4.85 13.86
C GLY A 118 -14.33 6.05 14.44
N SER A 119 -14.13 6.06 15.76
CA SER A 119 -13.52 7.20 16.48
C SER A 119 -12.09 6.94 16.97
N ASP A 120 -11.57 5.72 16.82
CA ASP A 120 -10.28 5.31 17.41
C ASP A 120 -9.09 5.38 16.44
N GLY A 121 -9.34 5.76 15.18
CA GLY A 121 -8.28 5.94 14.17
C GLY A 121 -7.64 4.64 13.69
N LYS A 122 -8.11 3.46 14.15
CA LYS A 122 -7.46 2.17 13.88
C LYS A 122 -7.71 1.64 12.47
N GLN A 123 -8.67 2.22 11.78
CA GLN A 123 -9.03 1.85 10.42
C GLN A 123 -9.34 3.10 9.62
N THR A 124 -8.78 3.17 8.42
CA THR A 124 -9.08 4.20 7.45
C THR A 124 -9.40 3.57 6.10
N THR A 125 -10.24 4.25 5.33
CA THR A 125 -10.57 3.85 3.96
C THR A 125 -10.20 4.94 2.98
N ALA A 126 -9.73 4.54 1.80
CA ALA A 126 -9.39 5.43 0.70
C ALA A 126 -10.01 4.90 -0.59
N LEU A 127 -10.68 5.77 -1.35
CA LEU A 127 -11.19 5.41 -2.67
C LEU A 127 -10.18 5.85 -3.74
N LEU A 128 -9.64 4.88 -4.47
CA LEU A 128 -8.67 5.10 -5.55
C LEU A 128 -9.37 4.98 -6.90
N SER A 129 -9.05 5.86 -7.83
CA SER A 129 -9.51 5.77 -9.22
C SER A 129 -8.32 5.39 -10.11
N LEU A 130 -8.11 4.10 -10.37
CA LEU A 130 -6.95 3.58 -11.11
C LEU A 130 -7.19 3.60 -12.63
N LYS A 131 -6.16 3.94 -13.42
CA LYS A 131 -6.23 3.83 -14.89
C LYS A 131 -6.43 2.37 -15.34
N LYS A 132 -7.33 2.15 -16.31
CA LYS A 132 -7.59 0.82 -16.89
C LYS A 132 -6.52 0.40 -17.90
N GLY A 133 -6.49 -0.89 -18.19
CA GLY A 133 -5.75 -1.47 -19.32
C GLY A 133 -4.32 -1.91 -19.00
N LEU A 134 -3.92 -1.94 -17.73
CA LEU A 134 -2.64 -2.47 -17.27
C LEU A 134 -2.83 -3.37 -16.05
N PHE A 135 -1.92 -4.32 -15.88
CA PHE A 135 -1.69 -4.93 -14.57
C PHE A 135 -1.05 -3.89 -13.68
N VAL A 136 -1.50 -3.77 -12.44
CA VAL A 136 -1.02 -2.75 -11.49
C VAL A 136 -0.50 -3.37 -10.20
N LYS A 137 0.51 -2.74 -9.62
CA LYS A 137 1.00 -3.00 -8.25
C LYS A 137 0.98 -1.68 -7.48
N LEU A 138 0.55 -1.75 -6.22
CA LEU A 138 0.41 -0.59 -5.34
C LEU A 138 1.41 -0.68 -4.19
N TYR A 139 2.10 0.41 -3.92
CA TYR A 139 3.02 0.56 -2.78
C TYR A 139 2.55 1.71 -1.90
N CYS A 140 2.22 1.42 -0.65
CA CYS A 140 1.70 2.40 0.30
C CYS A 140 2.79 2.79 1.30
N ILE A 141 3.10 4.08 1.37
CA ILE A 141 4.06 4.67 2.31
C ILE A 141 3.29 5.62 3.24
N ALA A 142 3.21 5.28 4.52
CA ALA A 142 2.49 6.07 5.53
C ALA A 142 3.45 6.89 6.39
N ASN A 143 3.00 8.07 6.82
CA ASN A 143 3.69 9.00 7.72
C ASN A 143 5.12 9.35 7.29
N HIS A 144 5.35 9.32 5.98
CA HIS A 144 6.62 9.61 5.37
C HIS A 144 6.40 10.21 3.99
N SER A 145 7.10 11.30 3.67
CA SER A 145 6.84 12.11 2.47
C SER A 145 8.00 12.12 1.47
N GLU A 146 9.16 11.57 1.83
CA GLU A 146 10.36 11.54 0.99
C GLU A 146 10.92 10.13 0.90
N LEU A 147 11.41 9.74 -0.27
CA LEU A 147 12.13 8.48 -0.44
C LEU A 147 13.57 8.80 -0.78
N ILE A 148 14.51 8.16 -0.11
CA ILE A 148 15.95 8.38 -0.23
C ILE A 148 16.54 7.34 -1.17
N ASP A 149 17.31 7.81 -2.14
CA ASP A 149 18.14 6.95 -2.98
C ASP A 149 19.38 6.52 -2.18
N PRO A 150 19.57 5.21 -1.91
CA PRO A 150 20.70 4.74 -1.12
C PRO A 150 22.06 4.95 -1.80
N GLY A 151 22.09 5.08 -3.14
CA GLY A 151 23.32 5.32 -3.89
C GLY A 151 23.84 6.74 -3.75
N THR A 152 22.96 7.71 -3.55
CA THR A 152 23.30 9.14 -3.45
C THR A 152 23.11 9.71 -2.05
N GLY A 153 22.29 9.08 -1.22
CA GLY A 153 21.87 9.59 0.09
C GLY A 153 20.90 10.78 0.01
N ALA A 154 20.35 11.08 -1.17
CA ALA A 154 19.48 12.23 -1.42
C ALA A 154 18.02 11.81 -1.67
N ALA A 155 17.09 12.76 -1.52
CA ALA A 155 15.70 12.56 -1.88
C ALA A 155 15.55 12.24 -3.38
N PHE A 156 14.89 11.13 -3.68
CA PHE A 156 14.59 10.67 -5.02
C PHE A 156 13.36 11.41 -5.56
N ASN A 157 13.57 12.16 -6.65
CA ASN A 157 12.54 12.99 -7.28
C ASN A 157 12.26 12.61 -8.74
N ASN A 158 12.94 11.58 -9.27
CA ASN A 158 12.87 11.20 -10.68
C ASN A 158 11.69 10.27 -10.98
N PHE A 159 10.49 10.71 -10.59
CA PHE A 159 9.23 10.06 -10.90
C PHE A 159 8.66 10.61 -12.21
N LEU A 160 8.76 9.82 -13.27
CA LEU A 160 8.19 10.10 -14.59
C LEU A 160 7.07 9.10 -14.89
N PRO A 161 5.80 9.52 -14.94
CA PRO A 161 4.68 8.61 -15.12
C PRO A 161 4.70 7.99 -16.52
N LEU A 162 4.36 6.70 -16.60
CA LEU A 162 4.11 6.03 -17.87
C LEU A 162 2.96 6.71 -18.62
N GLN A 163 3.01 6.65 -19.95
CA GLN A 163 1.98 7.22 -20.82
C GLN A 163 1.19 6.12 -21.51
N GLN A 164 -0.14 6.28 -21.55
CA GLN A 164 -1.07 5.39 -22.24
C GLN A 164 -1.79 6.15 -23.33
N SER A 165 -1.83 5.62 -24.55
CA SER A 165 -2.56 6.26 -25.65
C SER A 165 -4.08 6.13 -25.55
N ALA A 166 -4.57 5.01 -24.99
CA ALA A 166 -6.00 4.72 -24.89
C ALA A 166 -6.29 3.76 -23.72
N PRO A 167 -6.23 4.24 -22.46
CA PRO A 167 -6.43 3.39 -21.27
C PRO A 167 -7.73 2.58 -21.34
N GLY A 168 -7.62 1.25 -21.18
CA GLY A 168 -8.76 0.34 -21.16
C GLY A 168 -9.38 0.01 -22.52
N GLN A 169 -8.83 0.51 -23.64
CA GLN A 169 -9.35 0.28 -24.99
C GLN A 169 -8.42 -0.63 -25.83
N PRO A 170 -8.94 -1.32 -26.86
CA PRO A 170 -8.12 -2.01 -27.85
C PRO A 170 -7.13 -1.04 -28.52
N GLY A 171 -5.89 -1.48 -28.75
CA GLY A 171 -4.85 -0.65 -29.35
C GLY A 171 -4.17 0.32 -28.37
N ASN A 172 -4.39 0.18 -27.06
CA ASN A 172 -3.63 0.91 -26.05
C ASN A 172 -2.13 0.65 -26.20
N THR A 173 -1.35 1.70 -26.41
CA THR A 173 0.11 1.66 -26.40
C THR A 173 0.62 2.28 -25.10
N VAL A 174 1.76 1.78 -24.62
CA VAL A 174 2.36 2.21 -23.36
C VAL A 174 3.79 2.66 -23.62
N ILE A 175 4.11 3.88 -23.19
CA ILE A 175 5.48 4.35 -23.03
C ILE A 175 5.82 4.21 -21.55
N GLU A 176 6.90 3.49 -21.26
CA GLU A 176 7.33 3.18 -19.89
C GLU A 176 7.65 4.45 -19.09
N GLY A 177 7.35 4.38 -17.79
CA GLY A 177 7.69 5.41 -16.82
C GLY A 177 9.05 5.16 -16.15
N THR A 178 9.39 5.99 -15.18
CA THR A 178 10.57 5.84 -14.32
C THR A 178 10.19 6.25 -12.89
N PRO A 179 10.66 5.56 -11.84
CA PRO A 179 11.52 4.37 -11.87
C PRO A 179 10.79 3.10 -12.32
N THR A 180 11.57 2.03 -12.55
CA THR A 180 11.04 0.67 -12.53
C THR A 180 10.65 0.29 -11.10
N GLU A 181 9.75 -0.67 -10.94
CA GLU A 181 9.36 -1.23 -9.65
C GLU A 181 10.58 -1.72 -8.86
N ASP A 182 11.51 -2.42 -9.52
CA ASP A 182 12.70 -2.96 -8.87
C ASP A 182 13.61 -1.85 -8.33
N ASN A 183 13.78 -0.75 -9.09
CA ASN A 183 14.55 0.40 -8.61
C ASN A 183 13.82 1.14 -7.50
N PHE A 184 12.49 1.25 -7.56
CA PHE A 184 11.69 1.86 -6.50
C PHE A 184 11.84 1.12 -5.17
N LYS A 185 11.86 -0.22 -5.19
CA LYS A 185 12.03 -1.05 -3.99
C LYS A 185 13.38 -0.86 -3.29
N LEU A 186 14.37 -0.31 -3.98
CA LEU A 186 15.68 0.01 -3.39
C LEU A 186 15.66 1.32 -2.61
N LEU A 187 14.68 2.20 -2.85
CA LEU A 187 14.55 3.45 -2.14
C LEU A 187 14.22 3.20 -0.66
N GLN A 188 14.67 4.10 0.20
CA GLN A 188 14.57 3.98 1.65
C GLN A 188 13.79 5.15 2.23
N SER A 189 13.13 4.96 3.36
CA SER A 189 12.67 6.12 4.14
C SER A 189 13.87 6.91 4.68
N THR A 190 13.69 8.19 4.98
CA THR A 190 14.65 8.98 5.76
C THR A 190 14.99 8.26 7.05
N ARG A 191 16.27 8.26 7.40
CA ARG A 191 16.75 7.66 8.63
C ARG A 191 16.16 8.40 9.82
N LEU A 192 15.54 7.66 10.74
CA LEU A 192 15.17 8.18 12.05
C LEU A 192 16.45 8.50 12.83
N ASP A 193 16.62 9.74 13.23
CA ASP A 193 17.72 10.24 14.05
C ASP A 193 17.44 9.98 15.54
N PRO A 194 18.13 9.01 16.17
CA PRO A 194 17.91 8.70 17.58
C PRO A 194 18.33 9.84 18.51
N ALA A 195 19.12 10.81 18.05
CA ALA A 195 19.53 11.97 18.83
C ALA A 195 18.49 13.11 18.78
N SER A 196 17.55 13.06 17.84
CA SER A 196 16.53 14.07 17.67
C SER A 196 15.23 13.61 18.34
N ALA A 197 14.92 14.21 19.50
CA ALA A 197 13.66 13.94 20.20
C ALA A 197 12.41 14.35 19.39
N THR A 198 12.58 15.15 18.33
CA THR A 198 11.52 15.56 17.41
C THR A 198 11.53 14.77 16.10
N ASP A 199 12.50 13.87 15.90
CA ASP A 199 12.52 12.90 14.80
C ASP A 199 11.76 11.62 15.16
N ILE A 200 10.53 11.86 15.60
CA ILE A 200 9.46 10.89 15.64
C ILE A 200 8.82 10.86 14.26
N LEU A 201 8.39 9.68 13.78
CA LEU A 201 7.56 9.55 12.58
C LEU A 201 6.43 10.57 12.70
N LYS A 202 6.50 11.65 11.91
CA LYS A 202 5.69 12.84 12.15
C LYS A 202 4.22 12.49 11.93
N ASN A 203 3.49 12.36 13.03
CA ASN A 203 2.06 12.64 13.04
C ASN A 203 1.96 14.16 12.88
N SER A 204 1.34 14.63 11.80
CA SER A 204 1.27 16.05 11.43
C SER A 204 0.47 16.89 12.44
N VAL A 205 0.96 17.06 13.66
CA VAL A 205 0.43 18.02 14.62
C VAL A 205 1.59 18.62 15.39
N THR A 206 2.10 19.74 14.88
CA THR A 206 2.48 20.91 15.70
C THR A 206 2.86 22.06 14.77
N HIS A 207 1.88 22.92 14.49
CA HIS A 207 2.20 24.32 14.24
C HIS A 207 2.57 24.93 15.60
N ASP A 208 3.86 24.87 15.96
CA ASP A 208 4.43 25.81 16.90
C ASP A 208 4.43 27.18 16.22
N ARG A 209 3.29 27.88 16.27
CA ARG A 209 3.26 29.32 16.10
C ARG A 209 3.51 29.93 17.47
N CYS A 210 4.80 30.13 17.77
CA CYS A 210 5.20 31.20 18.66
C CYS A 210 5.30 32.46 17.79
N LEU A 211 4.28 33.34 17.88
CA LEU A 211 4.34 34.81 17.87
C LEU A 211 2.95 35.35 18.21
#